data_AF-A0A0B6XTX5-F1
#
_entry.id   AF-A0A0B6XTX5-F1
#
_cell.length_a   1.000
_cell.length_b   1.000
_cell.length_c   1.000
_cell.angle_alpha   90.00
_cell.angle_beta   90.00
_cell.angle_gamma   90.00
#
_symmetry.space_group_name_H-M   'P 1'
#
loop_
_entity.id
_entity.type
_entity.pdbx_description
1 polymer ?
#
loop_
_entity_poly.entity_id
_entity_poly.type
_entity_poly.pdbx_seq_one_letter_code
_entity_poly.pdbx_strand_id
1 'polypeptide(L)'
;DIMKHSMQDVYSDQFGFLDFQRSQHGSGMSGRSQPKRFVSALQRIAEQTYNNIFTVQQMSQISKDIGLQIPDLEGFITSLNNQGFLLKKGPKVY
;
A
#
# COMPACT_ATOMS: atom_id res chain seq x y z
N ASP A 1 11.19 -35.83 1.50
CA ASP A 1 11.48 -34.40 1.73
C ASP A 1 10.20 -33.62 1.99
N ILE A 2 10.13 -32.98 3.16
CA ILE A 2 8.94 -32.30 3.68
C ILE A 2 9.16 -30.80 3.46
N MET A 3 8.59 -30.28 2.39
CA MET A 3 8.65 -28.87 2.09
C MET A 3 7.76 -28.08 3.06
N LYS A 4 8.42 -27.52 4.07
CA LYS A 4 7.89 -26.53 5.01
C LYS A 4 7.62 -25.23 4.26
N HIS A 5 6.36 -24.91 4.01
CA HIS A 5 5.94 -23.59 3.56
C HIS A 5 4.93 -23.07 4.58
N SER A 6 5.41 -22.10 5.37
CA SER A 6 4.67 -21.42 6.40
C SER A 6 3.34 -20.89 5.87
N MET A 7 2.28 -21.13 6.64
CA MET A 7 0.99 -20.49 6.47
C MET A 7 1.20 -18.98 6.51
N GLN A 8 1.04 -18.33 5.37
CA GLN A 8 0.95 -16.88 5.31
C GLN A 8 -0.54 -16.57 5.39
N ASP A 9 -0.96 -16.18 6.59
CA ASP A 9 -2.31 -15.82 6.96
C ASP A 9 -3.01 -15.02 5.85
N VAL A 10 -3.98 -15.66 5.21
CA VAL A 10 -4.98 -14.99 4.37
C VAL A 10 -6.02 -14.45 5.34
N TYR A 11 -5.75 -13.30 5.93
CA TYR A 11 -6.74 -12.59 6.73
C TYR A 11 -7.42 -11.54 5.84
N SER A 12 -8.44 -12.00 5.13
CA SER A 12 -9.43 -11.13 4.48
C SER A 12 -10.42 -10.70 5.56
N ASP A 13 -10.34 -9.46 6.04
CA ASP A 13 -11.33 -8.92 6.98
C ASP A 13 -12.37 -8.02 6.31
N GLN A 14 -13.54 -8.00 6.94
CA GLN A 14 -14.89 -7.86 6.46
C GLN A 14 -15.34 -6.41 6.23
N PHE A 15 -14.44 -5.53 5.79
CA PHE A 15 -14.79 -4.15 5.41
C PHE A 15 -14.42 -3.86 3.96
N GLY A 16 -15.25 -4.35 3.03
CA GLY A 16 -15.29 -3.87 1.65
C GLY A 16 -13.97 -4.01 0.87
N PHE A 17 -13.07 -4.89 1.31
CA PHE A 17 -11.80 -5.13 0.66
C PHE A 17 -12.08 -5.74 -0.71
N LEU A 18 -11.66 -5.03 -1.76
CA LEU A 18 -11.63 -5.58 -3.11
C LEU A 18 -10.68 -6.77 -3.10
N ASP A 19 -11.24 -7.97 -2.97
CA ASP A 19 -10.56 -9.23 -3.22
C ASP A 19 -10.11 -9.24 -4.68
N PHE A 20 -8.82 -9.04 -4.91
CA PHE A 20 -8.20 -9.12 -6.22
C PHE A 20 -7.30 -10.35 -6.37
N GLN A 21 -7.55 -11.44 -5.63
CA GLN A 21 -6.89 -12.73 -5.89
C GLN A 21 -7.31 -13.39 -7.22
N ARG A 22 -8.02 -12.69 -8.11
CA ARG A 22 -8.41 -13.20 -9.44
C ARG A 22 -7.59 -12.64 -10.60
N SER A 23 -6.30 -12.39 -10.41
CA SER A 23 -5.36 -12.33 -11.54
C SER A 23 -4.42 -13.53 -11.49
N GLN A 24 -5.02 -14.72 -11.46
CA GLN A 24 -4.38 -15.91 -11.97
C GLN A 24 -4.16 -15.65 -13.46
N HIS A 25 -2.89 -15.51 -13.88
CA HIS A 25 -2.44 -15.18 -15.23
C HIS A 25 -2.36 -13.68 -15.59
N GLY A 26 -1.22 -13.05 -15.29
CA GLY A 26 -0.93 -11.71 -15.79
C GLY A 26 0.49 -11.27 -15.47
N SER A 27 1.41 -11.49 -16.41
CA SER A 27 2.83 -11.09 -16.42
C SER A 27 3.07 -9.57 -16.43
N GLY A 28 2.18 -8.76 -15.86
CA GLY A 28 2.20 -7.28 -15.86
C GLY A 28 2.34 -6.64 -14.47
N MET A 29 3.02 -7.30 -13.52
CA MET A 29 2.86 -7.06 -12.08
C MET A 29 3.65 -5.92 -11.43
N SER A 30 4.46 -5.09 -12.10
CA SER A 30 5.32 -4.11 -11.39
C SER A 30 4.86 -2.65 -11.44
N GLY A 31 4.06 -2.23 -12.42
CA GLY A 31 3.63 -0.82 -12.55
C GLY A 31 2.33 -0.49 -11.82
N ARG A 32 1.27 -1.26 -12.09
CA ARG A 32 -0.07 -1.07 -11.48
C ARG A 32 -0.17 -1.58 -10.04
N SER A 33 0.84 -2.31 -9.56
CA SER A 33 0.90 -2.84 -8.21
C SER A 33 1.50 -1.85 -7.20
N GLN A 34 2.30 -0.87 -7.63
CA GLN A 34 2.98 0.04 -6.70
C GLN A 34 2.01 0.94 -5.93
N PRO A 35 1.04 1.64 -6.57
CA PRO A 35 -0.03 2.36 -5.89
C PRO A 35 -0.74 1.50 -4.83
N LYS A 36 -1.14 0.29 -5.24
CA LYS A 36 -1.88 -0.64 -4.37
C LYS A 36 -1.04 -1.11 -3.18
N ARG A 37 0.19 -1.58 -3.43
CA ARG A 37 1.12 -2.04 -2.39
C ARG A 37 1.42 -0.93 -1.39
N PHE A 38 1.60 0.31 -1.87
CA PHE A 38 1.86 1.46 -1.02
C PHE A 38 0.65 1.77 -0.12
N VAL A 39 -0.56 1.86 -0.70
CA VAL A 39 -1.80 2.12 0.05
C VAL A 39 -2.08 1.02 1.08
N SER A 40 -1.92 -0.25 0.71
CA SER A 40 -2.09 -1.37 1.65
C SER A 40 -1.09 -1.32 2.81
N ALA A 41 0.15 -0.87 2.57
CA ALA A 41 1.12 -0.69 3.65
C ALA A 41 0.72 0.44 4.59
N LEU A 42 0.23 1.57 4.06
CA LEU A 42 -0.30 2.67 4.87
C LEU A 42 -1.50 2.23 5.72
N GLN A 43 -2.45 1.48 5.13
CA GLN A 43 -3.61 0.96 5.84
C GLN A 43 -3.21 0.04 7.00
N ARG A 44 -2.30 -0.92 6.74
CA ARG A 44 -1.80 -1.82 7.78
C ARG A 44 -1.17 -1.05 8.95
N ILE A 45 -0.37 -0.02 8.65
CA ILE A 45 0.24 0.80 9.70
C ILE A 45 -0.82 1.62 10.43
N ALA A 46 -1.82 2.14 9.73
CA ALA A 46 -2.91 2.89 10.33
C ALA A 46 -3.74 2.03 11.30
N GLU A 47 -4.02 0.78 10.93
CA GLU A 47 -4.72 -0.19 11.79
C GLU A 47 -3.90 -0.55 13.03
N GLN A 48 -2.59 -0.77 12.88
CA GLN A 48 -1.70 -1.14 13.99
C GLN A 48 -1.44 0.02 14.96
N THR A 49 -1.44 1.26 14.46
CA THR A 49 -1.12 2.45 15.25
C THR A 49 -2.34 3.27 15.65
N TYR A 50 -3.52 2.91 15.16
CA TYR A 50 -4.75 3.71 15.22
C TYR A 50 -4.54 5.16 14.72
N ASN A 51 -3.59 5.35 13.79
CA ASN A 51 -3.24 6.65 13.22
C ASN A 51 -3.28 6.60 11.69
N ASN A 52 -4.25 7.30 11.11
CA ASN A 52 -4.44 7.40 9.66
C ASN A 52 -3.84 8.68 9.05
N ILE A 53 -3.03 9.41 9.80
CA ILE A 53 -2.35 10.63 9.37
C ILE A 53 -0.88 10.33 9.12
N PHE A 54 -0.45 10.56 7.87
CA PHE A 54 0.92 10.33 7.45
C PHE A 54 1.54 11.60 6.86
N THR A 55 2.75 11.90 7.32
CA THR A 55 3.61 12.92 6.70
C THR A 55 4.29 12.36 5.46
N VAL A 56 4.70 13.24 4.54
CA VAL A 56 5.49 12.85 3.36
C VAL A 56 6.79 12.12 3.75
N GLN A 57 7.40 12.49 4.87
CA GLN A 57 8.59 11.82 5.39
C GLN A 57 8.30 10.38 5.82
N GLN A 58 7.21 10.15 6.55
CA GLN A 58 6.77 8.80 6.93
C GLN A 58 6.44 7.97 5.68
N MET A 59 5.72 8.55 4.72
CA MET A 59 5.43 7.93 3.43
C MET A 59 6.71 7.50 2.68
N SER A 60 7.75 8.35 2.68
CA SER A 60 9.05 8.02 2.09
C SER A 60 9.76 6.88 2.81
N GLN A 61 9.68 6.84 4.14
CA GLN A 61 10.28 5.75 4.90
C GLN A 61 9.54 4.44 4.64
N ILE A 62 8.21 4.47 4.69
CA ILE A 62 7.36 3.32 4.43
C ILE A 62 7.63 2.75 3.04
N SER A 63 7.77 3.59 1.99
CA SER A 63 8.08 3.11 0.64
C SER A 63 9.42 2.36 0.60
N LYS A 64 10.44 2.85 1.32
CA LYS A 64 11.74 2.18 1.42
C LYS A 64 11.63 0.84 2.17
N ASP A 65 10.90 0.83 3.28
CA ASP A 65 10.72 -0.36 4.12
C ASP A 65 10.03 -1.51 3.37
N ILE A 66 9.08 -1.19 2.47
CA ILE A 66 8.42 -2.19 1.61
C ILE A 66 9.13 -2.44 0.28
N GLY A 67 10.32 -1.88 0.08
CA GLY A 67 11.14 -2.05 -1.12
C GLY A 67 10.57 -1.41 -2.39
N LEU A 68 9.75 -0.36 -2.26
CA LEU A 68 9.28 0.44 -3.39
C LEU A 68 10.28 1.56 -3.71
N GLN A 69 10.78 1.56 -4.95
CA GLN A 69 11.58 2.64 -5.49
C GLN A 69 10.66 3.60 -6.27
N ILE A 70 10.37 4.75 -5.67
CA ILE A 70 9.50 5.77 -6.25
C ILE A 70 10.36 7.01 -6.55
N PRO A 71 10.74 7.25 -7.83
CA PRO A 71 11.64 8.36 -8.19
C PRO A 71 11.05 9.75 -7.90
N ASP A 72 9.74 9.92 -8.11
CA ASP A 72 8.99 11.14 -7.80
C ASP A 72 7.89 10.83 -6.79
N LEU A 73 8.25 10.87 -5.50
CA LEU A 73 7.32 10.59 -4.42
C LEU A 73 6.21 11.63 -4.32
N GLU A 74 6.50 12.91 -4.58
CA GLU A 74 5.50 13.97 -4.48
C GLU A 74 4.45 13.85 -5.60
N GLY A 75 4.87 13.63 -6.84
CA GLY A 75 3.95 13.36 -7.95
C GLY A 75 3.17 12.08 -7.76
N PHE A 76 3.80 11.03 -7.22
CA PHE A 76 3.12 9.78 -6.88
C PHE A 76 2.03 9.99 -5.83
N ILE A 77 2.34 10.63 -4.68
CA ILE A 77 1.35 10.91 -3.64
C ILE A 77 0.23 11.81 -4.18
N THR A 78 0.57 12.82 -4.98
CA THR A 78 -0.43 13.69 -5.63
C THR A 78 -1.36 12.87 -6.54
N SER A 79 -0.82 11.91 -7.29
CA SER A 79 -1.62 11.02 -8.14
C SER A 79 -2.56 10.13 -7.32
N LEU A 80 -2.13 9.64 -6.16
CA LEU A 80 -2.96 8.86 -5.24
C LEU A 80 -4.08 9.70 -4.64
N ASN A 81 -3.78 10.95 -4.29
CA ASN A 81 -4.77 11.90 -3.80
C ASN A 81 -5.82 12.21 -4.87
N ASN A 82 -5.40 12.47 -6.11
CA ASN A 82 -6.32 12.75 -7.22
C ASN A 82 -7.19 11.54 -7.60
N GLN A 83 -6.69 10.32 -7.41
CA GLN A 83 -7.42 9.07 -7.62
C GLN A 83 -8.33 8.69 -6.44
N GLY A 84 -8.26 9.41 -5.32
CA GLY A 84 -9.07 9.15 -4.12
C GLY A 84 -8.53 8.03 -3.21
N PHE A 85 -7.32 7.53 -3.45
CA PHE A 85 -6.68 6.52 -2.59
C PHE A 85 -6.13 7.12 -1.28
N LEU A 86 -5.76 8.40 -1.32
CA LEU A 86 -5.37 9.20 -0.17
C LEU A 86 -6.22 10.46 -0.16
N LEU A 87 -6.47 11.04 1.01
CA LEU A 87 -7.20 12.30 1.11
C LEU A 87 -6.36 13.27 1.92
N LYS A 88 -5.80 14.27 1.26
CA LYS A 88 -5.02 15.32 1.93
C LYS A 88 -5.82 15.94 3.09
N LYS A 89 -5.33 15.77 4.32
CA LYS A 89 -5.94 16.33 5.54
C LYS A 89 -5.33 17.67 5.96
N GLY A 90 -4.18 18.06 5.39
CA GLY A 90 -3.51 19.34 5.69
C GLY A 90 -2.22 19.56 4.88
N PRO A 91 -1.43 20.62 5.14
CA PRO A 91 -0.14 20.84 4.49
C PRO A 91 0.82 19.66 4.73
N LYS A 92 1.22 18.95 3.65
CA LYS A 92 2.10 17.77 3.69
C LYS A 92 1.59 16.60 4.56
N VAL A 93 0.28 16.59 4.82
CA VAL A 93 -0.41 15.60 5.63
C VAL A 93 -1.55 14.99 4.83
N TYR A 94 -1.54 13.67 4.74
CA TYR A 94 -2.51 12.86 4.01
C TYR A 94 -3.09 11.78 4.91
#